data_AF-A0A3C0GL00-F1
#
_entry.id   AF-A0A3C0GL00-F1
#
_cell.length_a   1.000
_cell.length_b   1.000
_cell.length_c   1.000
_cell.angle_alpha   90.00
_cell.angle_beta   90.00
_cell.angle_gamma   90.00
#
_symmetry.space_group_name_H-M   'P 1'
#
loop_
_entity.id
_entity.type
_entity.pdbx_description
1 polymer ?
#
loop_
_entity_poly.entity_id
_entity_poly.type
_entity_poly.pdbx_seq_one_letter_code
_entity_poly.pdbx_strand_id
1 'polypeptide(L)'
;TAAYDSANNKLVIAYRDGNNSNYGTAVIGSISGSTVTFGTPVVFSSASQSFTQTIYDSSSGKVVILFYKNDTAISAIVGTVSGTSISFGSIVSVGATPSQWHVSGAAVGSSKIVVAYRNNSDNYHGYGVVGTISGTSISFGTAVEFENSETETPSVAYDSGNDKVVISYEDAGNSNYGTAVVGTVSGT
;
A
#
# COMPACT_ATOMS: atom_id res chain seq x y z
N THR A 1 -4.07 8.52 -5.49
CA THR A 1 -3.10 7.53 -6.00
C THR A 1 -3.80 6.64 -7.03
N ALA A 2 -3.06 5.97 -7.91
CA ALA A 2 -3.65 5.07 -8.91
C ALA A 2 -2.79 3.83 -9.14
N ALA A 3 -3.42 2.69 -9.39
CA ALA A 3 -2.78 1.46 -9.85
C ALA A 3 -3.43 1.01 -11.16
N TYR A 4 -2.63 0.40 -12.04
CA TYR A 4 -3.12 -0.18 -13.28
C TYR A 4 -3.33 -1.69 -13.09
N ASP A 5 -4.59 -2.10 -13.14
CA ASP A 5 -4.98 -3.50 -13.23
C ASP A 5 -4.79 -3.96 -14.68
N SER A 6 -3.63 -4.55 -14.93
CA SER A 6 -3.22 -4.98 -16.25
C SER A 6 -4.02 -6.17 -16.78
N ALA A 7 -4.63 -6.98 -15.91
CA ALA A 7 -5.45 -8.11 -16.33
C ALA A 7 -6.80 -7.64 -16.92
N ASN A 8 -7.36 -6.54 -16.38
CA ASN A 8 -8.66 -6.02 -16.80
C ASN A 8 -8.58 -4.74 -17.65
N ASN A 9 -7.37 -4.22 -17.90
CA ASN A 9 -7.13 -2.92 -18.54
C ASN A 9 -7.91 -1.79 -17.84
N LYS A 10 -7.78 -1.72 -16.52
CA LYS A 10 -8.47 -0.73 -15.67
C LYS A 10 -7.49 0.08 -14.83
N LEU A 11 -7.85 1.34 -14.61
CA LEU A 11 -7.24 2.15 -13.56
C LEU A 11 -8.07 2.01 -12.29
N VAL A 12 -7.40 1.75 -11.17
CA VAL A 12 -8.00 1.83 -9.84
C VAL A 12 -7.45 3.06 -9.16
N ILE A 13 -8.31 4.05 -8.93
CA ILE A 13 -7.93 5.31 -8.33
C ILE A 13 -8.51 5.35 -6.92
N ALA A 14 -7.66 5.55 -5.92
CA ALA A 14 -8.07 5.80 -4.54
C ALA A 14 -7.72 7.24 -4.16
N TYR A 15 -8.63 7.90 -3.44
CA TYR A 15 -8.50 9.29 -3.07
C TYR A 15 -9.24 9.62 -1.76
N ARG A 16 -8.83 10.73 -1.14
CA ARG A 16 -9.55 11.38 -0.05
C ARG A 16 -10.66 12.25 -0.63
N ASP A 17 -11.89 11.96 -0.29
CA ASP A 17 -13.06 12.68 -0.80
C ASP A 17 -13.41 13.87 0.10
N GLY A 18 -12.88 15.04 -0.21
CA GLY A 18 -13.13 16.28 0.55
C GLY A 18 -14.59 16.72 0.56
N ASN A 19 -15.41 16.25 -0.40
CA ASN A 19 -16.84 16.55 -0.45
C ASN A 19 -17.69 15.52 0.32
N ASN A 20 -17.06 14.44 0.81
CA ASN A 20 -17.70 13.38 1.58
C ASN A 20 -16.91 13.12 2.88
N SER A 21 -16.81 14.14 3.73
CA SER A 21 -16.18 14.04 5.06
C SER A 21 -14.74 13.52 5.06
N ASN A 22 -13.98 13.75 3.99
CA ASN A 22 -12.63 13.22 3.78
C ASN A 22 -12.55 11.68 3.80
N TYR A 23 -13.65 10.99 3.49
CA TYR A 23 -13.68 9.54 3.41
C TYR A 23 -12.75 9.00 2.32
N GLY A 24 -12.30 7.77 2.53
CA GLY A 24 -11.55 7.02 1.54
C GLY A 24 -12.50 6.52 0.46
N THR A 25 -12.34 7.02 -0.76
CA THR A 25 -13.17 6.65 -1.91
C THR A 25 -12.29 6.11 -3.03
N ALA A 26 -12.79 5.12 -3.75
CA ALA A 26 -12.15 4.57 -4.94
C ALA A 26 -13.08 4.64 -6.15
N VAL A 27 -12.51 4.77 -7.34
CA VAL A 27 -13.25 4.74 -8.61
C VAL A 27 -12.46 3.98 -9.66
N ILE A 28 -13.17 3.27 -10.53
CA ILE A 28 -12.58 2.52 -11.65
C ILE A 28 -12.62 3.36 -12.92
N GLY A 29 -11.46 3.52 -13.54
CA GLY A 29 -11.29 4.11 -14.86
C GLY A 29 -11.19 3.02 -15.93
N SER A 30 -12.01 3.11 -16.98
CA SER A 30 -11.91 2.29 -18.18
C SER A 30 -11.11 3.04 -19.25
N ILE A 31 -10.08 2.38 -19.80
CA ILE A 31 -9.24 2.95 -20.84
C ILE A 31 -9.72 2.47 -22.22
N SER A 32 -9.93 3.41 -23.15
CA SER A 32 -10.18 3.13 -24.56
C SER A 32 -9.36 4.11 -25.42
N GLY A 33 -8.30 3.61 -26.05
CA GLY A 33 -7.31 4.47 -26.71
C GLY A 33 -6.66 5.43 -25.72
N SER A 34 -6.79 6.73 -25.98
CA SER A 34 -6.31 7.80 -25.09
C SER A 34 -7.38 8.33 -24.12
N THR A 35 -8.57 7.73 -24.09
CA THR A 35 -9.71 8.20 -23.29
C THR A 35 -9.89 7.34 -22.04
N VAL A 36 -10.16 7.99 -20.92
CA VAL A 36 -10.54 7.35 -19.66
C VAL A 36 -11.97 7.74 -19.30
N THR A 37 -12.81 6.75 -19.02
CA THR A 37 -14.16 6.97 -18.45
C THR A 37 -14.26 6.38 -17.06
N PHE A 38 -14.92 7.09 -16.14
CA PHE A 38 -15.02 6.67 -14.74
C PHE A 38 -16.37 6.01 -14.45
N GLY A 39 -16.32 4.93 -13.68
CA GLY A 39 -17.50 4.31 -13.08
C GLY A 39 -18.03 5.09 -11.88
N THR A 40 -18.87 4.43 -11.08
CA THR A 40 -19.40 5.00 -9.84
C THR A 40 -18.36 4.93 -8.72
N PRO A 41 -18.10 6.03 -7.98
CA PRO A 41 -17.23 5.99 -6.80
C PRO A 41 -17.78 5.09 -5.69
N VAL A 42 -16.89 4.39 -4.99
CA VAL A 42 -17.20 3.47 -3.89
C VAL A 42 -16.36 3.84 -2.67
N VAL A 43 -17.01 4.05 -1.52
CA VAL A 43 -16.32 4.34 -0.25
C VAL A 43 -15.70 3.04 0.29
N PHE A 44 -14.38 3.05 0.52
CA PHE A 44 -13.66 1.93 1.14
C PHE A 44 -13.41 2.15 2.64
N SER A 45 -13.50 3.39 3.12
CA SER A 45 -13.32 3.76 4.52
C SER A 45 -14.14 4.99 4.87
N SER A 46 -15.03 4.88 5.84
CA SER A 46 -15.85 5.98 6.37
C SER A 46 -15.17 6.74 7.52
N ALA A 47 -13.84 6.78 7.54
CA ALA A 47 -13.04 7.60 8.44
C ALA A 47 -12.30 8.66 7.62
N SER A 48 -11.97 9.80 8.22
CA SER A 48 -11.13 10.81 7.57
C SER A 48 -9.77 10.20 7.21
N GLN A 49 -9.30 10.51 5.99
CA GLN A 49 -8.06 10.00 5.43
C GLN A 49 -7.03 11.14 5.26
N SER A 50 -5.75 10.86 5.45
CA SER A 50 -4.65 11.78 5.14
C SER A 50 -3.63 11.20 4.15
N PHE A 51 -3.67 9.89 3.92
CA PHE A 51 -2.78 9.16 3.00
C PHE A 51 -3.53 8.05 2.28
N THR A 52 -3.16 7.80 1.02
CA THR A 52 -3.61 6.62 0.25
C THR A 52 -2.51 6.15 -0.71
N GLN A 53 -2.29 4.84 -0.81
CA GLN A 53 -1.49 4.18 -1.85
C GLN A 53 -2.24 2.98 -2.41
N THR A 54 -2.33 2.86 -3.73
CA THR A 54 -2.93 1.71 -4.43
C THR A 54 -1.83 0.81 -4.99
N ILE A 55 -1.95 -0.49 -4.76
CA ILE A 55 -1.01 -1.51 -5.20
C ILE A 55 -1.80 -2.56 -5.96
N TYR A 56 -1.48 -2.82 -7.23
CA TYR A 56 -2.06 -3.94 -7.96
C TYR A 56 -1.13 -5.15 -7.86
N ASP A 57 -1.64 -6.26 -7.33
CA ASP A 57 -0.96 -7.54 -7.35
C ASP A 57 -1.50 -8.39 -8.51
N SER A 58 -0.68 -8.52 -9.56
CA SER A 58 -1.02 -9.27 -10.77
C SER A 58 -1.17 -10.76 -10.54
N SER A 59 -0.57 -11.30 -9.47
CA SER A 59 -0.62 -12.73 -9.17
C SER A 59 -1.95 -13.18 -8.55
N SER A 60 -2.60 -12.31 -7.78
CA SER A 60 -3.97 -12.53 -7.27
C SER A 60 -5.06 -11.83 -8.09
N GLY A 61 -4.68 -10.90 -8.97
CA GLY A 61 -5.61 -10.03 -9.69
C GLY A 61 -6.37 -9.07 -8.76
N LYS A 62 -5.77 -8.73 -7.60
CA LYS A 62 -6.36 -7.87 -6.58
C LYS A 62 -5.64 -6.54 -6.50
N VAL A 63 -6.37 -5.54 -6.01
CA VAL A 63 -5.79 -4.27 -5.60
C VAL A 63 -5.77 -4.19 -4.09
N VAL A 64 -4.66 -3.77 -3.51
CA VAL A 64 -4.59 -3.38 -2.10
C VAL A 64 -4.53 -1.87 -2.01
N ILE A 65 -5.33 -1.28 -1.13
CA ILE A 65 -5.24 0.13 -0.78
C ILE A 65 -4.65 0.23 0.62
N LEU A 66 -3.49 0.88 0.74
CA LEU A 66 -2.92 1.31 2.00
C LEU A 66 -3.40 2.73 2.32
N PHE A 67 -3.73 3.01 3.57
CA PHE A 67 -4.24 4.31 3.99
C PHE A 67 -4.06 4.54 5.50
N TYR A 68 -4.15 5.79 5.95
CA TYR A 68 -4.23 6.09 7.38
C TYR A 68 -5.67 6.16 7.84
N LYS A 69 -6.04 5.25 8.73
CA LYS A 69 -7.32 5.35 9.45
C LYS A 69 -7.11 6.22 10.68
N ASN A 70 -7.82 7.34 10.77
CA ASN A 70 -7.68 8.31 11.87
C ASN A 70 -6.25 8.83 12.04
N ASP A 71 -5.58 9.13 10.92
CA ASP A 71 -4.29 9.84 10.83
C ASP A 71 -3.04 9.19 11.47
N THR A 72 -3.16 7.96 11.99
CA THR A 72 -2.06 7.38 12.80
C THR A 72 -1.80 5.90 12.54
N ALA A 73 -2.83 5.10 12.26
CA ALA A 73 -2.69 3.67 12.01
C ALA A 73 -2.75 3.33 10.52
N ILE A 74 -1.70 2.68 10.01
CA ILE A 74 -1.68 2.17 8.64
C ILE A 74 -2.67 1.01 8.55
N SER A 75 -3.60 1.14 7.62
CA SER A 75 -4.63 0.18 7.32
C SER A 75 -4.49 -0.28 5.87
N ALA A 76 -4.83 -1.53 5.62
CA ALA A 76 -4.92 -2.12 4.30
C ALA A 76 -6.33 -2.66 4.05
N ILE A 77 -6.78 -2.59 2.80
CA ILE A 77 -8.02 -3.20 2.35
C ILE A 77 -7.83 -3.78 0.95
N VAL A 78 -8.36 -4.98 0.73
CA VAL A 78 -8.31 -5.64 -0.58
C VAL A 78 -9.56 -5.30 -1.39
N GLY A 79 -9.36 -4.87 -2.62
CA GLY A 79 -10.38 -4.57 -3.62
C GLY A 79 -10.38 -5.60 -4.76
N THR A 80 -11.58 -5.94 -5.23
CA THR A 80 -11.80 -6.75 -6.43
C THR A 80 -12.50 -5.90 -7.48
N VAL A 81 -11.87 -5.75 -8.65
CA VAL A 81 -12.43 -5.00 -9.79
C VAL A 81 -13.37 -5.92 -10.58
N SER A 82 -14.55 -5.40 -10.95
CA SER A 82 -15.49 -6.08 -11.84
C SER A 82 -16.15 -5.06 -12.77
N GLY A 83 -15.79 -5.10 -14.06
CA GLY A 83 -16.27 -4.13 -15.04
C GLY A 83 -15.85 -2.70 -14.70
N THR A 84 -16.81 -1.86 -14.31
CA THR A 84 -16.61 -0.44 -13.94
C THR A 84 -16.77 -0.18 -12.43
N SER A 85 -16.83 -1.22 -11.61
CA SER A 85 -16.99 -1.12 -10.16
C SER A 85 -15.89 -1.87 -9.41
N ILE A 86 -15.81 -1.59 -8.11
CA ILE A 86 -14.90 -2.25 -7.17
C ILE A 86 -15.66 -2.61 -5.90
N SER A 87 -15.40 -3.81 -5.38
CA SER A 87 -15.89 -4.26 -4.08
C SER A 87 -14.72 -4.47 -3.12
N PHE A 88 -14.92 -4.20 -1.84
CA PHE A 88 -13.89 -4.32 -0.82
C PHE A 88 -14.16 -5.44 0.17
N GLY A 89 -13.09 -6.05 0.67
CA GLY A 89 -13.13 -6.92 1.84
C GLY A 89 -13.10 -6.13 3.15
N SER A 90 -12.43 -6.67 4.16
CA SER A 90 -12.31 -6.06 5.48
C SER A 90 -11.03 -5.25 5.62
N ILE A 91 -11.10 -4.16 6.37
CA ILE A 91 -9.93 -3.34 6.76
C ILE A 91 -9.09 -4.11 7.78
N VAL A 92 -7.77 -4.13 7.58
CA VAL A 92 -6.79 -4.77 8.48
C VAL A 92 -5.66 -3.79 8.78
N SER A 93 -5.16 -3.76 10.03
CA SER A 93 -4.00 -2.94 10.41
C SER A 93 -2.69 -3.58 9.93
N VAL A 94 -1.75 -2.77 9.44
CA VAL A 94 -0.47 -3.21 8.84
C VAL A 94 0.64 -3.43 9.89
N GLY A 95 0.43 -3.04 11.14
CA GLY A 95 1.36 -3.30 12.24
C GLY A 95 0.69 -3.29 13.61
N ALA A 96 1.46 -3.60 14.65
CA ALA A 96 0.97 -3.71 16.03
C ALA A 96 0.95 -2.38 16.81
N THR A 97 1.61 -1.33 16.29
CA THR A 97 1.74 -0.03 16.96
C THR A 97 0.80 1.02 16.36
N PRO A 98 0.33 1.99 17.16
CA PRO A 98 -0.69 2.94 16.72
C PRO A 98 -0.15 4.12 15.93
N SER A 99 1.17 4.38 15.89
CA SER A 99 1.74 5.59 15.28
C SER A 99 2.80 5.25 14.25
N GLN A 100 2.41 5.28 12.98
CA GLN A 100 3.24 4.90 11.84
C GLN A 100 3.07 5.91 10.72
N TRP A 101 4.18 6.47 10.23
CA TRP A 101 4.20 7.51 9.21
C TRP A 101 5.05 7.09 8.01
N HIS A 102 5.00 7.87 6.94
CA HIS A 102 5.72 7.66 5.67
C HIS A 102 5.70 6.22 5.17
N VAL A 103 4.66 5.88 4.39
CA VAL A 103 4.39 4.51 3.96
C VAL A 103 4.61 4.35 2.47
N SER A 104 5.21 3.22 2.11
CA SER A 104 5.20 2.73 0.74
C SER A 104 5.05 1.22 0.71
N GLY A 105 4.38 0.69 -0.31
CA GLY A 105 4.33 -0.73 -0.55
C GLY A 105 4.34 -1.09 -2.02
N ALA A 106 4.70 -2.34 -2.29
CA ALA A 106 4.77 -2.92 -3.63
C ALA A 106 4.22 -4.35 -3.62
N ALA A 107 3.62 -4.76 -4.74
CA ALA A 107 3.33 -6.16 -4.99
C ALA A 107 4.63 -6.91 -5.27
N VAL A 108 4.75 -8.10 -4.71
CA VAL A 108 5.96 -8.96 -4.81
C VAL A 108 5.64 -10.33 -5.39
N GLY A 109 4.47 -10.46 -6.04
CA GLY A 109 3.98 -11.70 -6.61
C GLY A 109 3.49 -12.70 -5.54
N SER A 110 3.06 -13.88 -5.99
CA SER A 110 2.57 -14.97 -5.13
C SER A 110 1.51 -14.54 -4.10
N SER A 111 0.59 -13.67 -4.50
CA SER A 111 -0.44 -13.06 -3.65
C SER A 111 0.13 -12.33 -2.44
N LYS A 112 1.26 -11.64 -2.60
CA LYS A 112 1.91 -10.90 -1.52
C LYS A 112 2.22 -9.45 -1.89
N ILE A 113 2.25 -8.62 -0.85
CA ILE A 113 2.80 -7.27 -0.89
C ILE A 113 3.86 -7.12 0.19
N VAL A 114 4.78 -6.19 0.00
CA VAL A 114 5.62 -5.65 1.08
C VAL A 114 5.21 -4.22 1.36
N VAL A 115 5.18 -3.86 2.63
CA VAL A 115 4.96 -2.49 3.10
C VAL A 115 6.16 -2.08 3.95
N ALA A 116 6.72 -0.91 3.65
CA ALA A 116 7.73 -0.24 4.46
C ALA A 116 7.13 1.02 5.08
N TYR A 117 7.49 1.30 6.34
CA TYR A 117 7.01 2.46 7.07
C TYR A 117 8.00 2.94 8.14
N ARG A 118 7.87 4.20 8.55
CA ARG A 118 8.51 4.78 9.73
C ARG A 118 7.66 4.50 10.98
N ASN A 119 8.26 3.93 12.03
CA ASN A 119 7.59 3.66 13.28
C ASN A 119 7.82 4.78 14.29
N ASN A 120 6.84 5.67 14.46
CA ASN A 120 6.96 6.83 15.34
C ASN A 120 6.91 6.47 16.83
N SER A 121 6.46 5.26 17.16
CA SER A 121 6.50 4.74 18.54
C SER A 121 7.84 4.12 18.92
N ASP A 122 8.77 4.00 17.97
CA ASP A 122 10.08 3.39 18.17
C ASP A 122 11.17 4.28 17.55
N ASN A 123 11.33 5.48 18.12
CA ASN A 123 12.34 6.47 17.71
C ASN A 123 12.45 6.71 16.20
N TYR A 124 11.33 6.59 15.47
CA TYR A 124 11.26 6.81 14.03
C TYR A 124 12.04 5.79 13.18
N HIS A 125 12.29 4.60 13.70
CA HIS A 125 12.98 3.52 13.00
C HIS A 125 12.20 2.99 11.79
N GLY A 126 12.90 2.39 10.84
CA GLY A 126 12.36 1.85 9.60
C GLY A 126 11.94 0.38 9.74
N TYR A 127 10.70 0.07 9.37
CA TYR A 127 10.14 -1.28 9.45
C TYR A 127 9.54 -1.76 8.13
N GLY A 128 9.75 -3.03 7.81
CA GLY A 128 9.15 -3.73 6.68
C GLY A 128 8.26 -4.88 7.12
N VAL A 129 7.12 -5.09 6.46
CA VAL A 129 6.19 -6.19 6.75
C VAL A 129 5.60 -6.78 5.48
N VAL A 130 5.43 -8.10 5.46
CA VAL A 130 4.81 -8.83 4.35
C VAL A 130 3.31 -9.00 4.62
N GLY A 131 2.50 -8.62 3.64
CA GLY A 131 1.06 -8.89 3.59
C GLY A 131 0.75 -10.04 2.64
N THR A 132 -0.03 -11.03 3.07
CA THR A 132 -0.50 -12.14 2.24
C THR A 132 -1.98 -11.97 1.91
N ILE A 133 -2.31 -11.97 0.61
CA ILE A 133 -3.66 -11.81 0.07
C ILE A 133 -4.29 -13.19 -0.08
N SER A 134 -5.51 -13.35 0.43
CA SER A 134 -6.32 -14.56 0.27
C SER A 134 -7.76 -14.19 -0.10
N GLY A 135 -8.07 -14.23 -1.40
CA GLY A 135 -9.38 -13.81 -1.90
C GLY A 135 -9.61 -12.31 -1.70
N THR A 136 -10.46 -11.94 -0.76
CA THR A 136 -10.78 -10.54 -0.40
C THR A 136 -10.19 -10.13 0.96
N SER A 137 -9.39 -10.98 1.60
CA SER A 137 -8.70 -10.65 2.86
C SER A 137 -7.20 -10.48 2.65
N ILE A 138 -6.57 -9.81 3.61
CA ILE A 138 -5.12 -9.71 3.74
C ILE A 138 -4.73 -9.95 5.20
N SER A 139 -3.63 -10.66 5.43
CA SER A 139 -3.01 -10.81 6.75
C SER A 139 -1.56 -10.34 6.69
N PHE A 140 -1.06 -9.79 7.80
CA PHE A 140 0.32 -9.35 7.91
C PHE A 140 1.11 -10.28 8.83
N GLY A 141 2.35 -10.56 8.44
CA GLY A 141 3.30 -11.28 9.29
C GLY A 141 3.90 -10.37 10.38
N THR A 142 5.02 -10.80 10.93
CA THR A 142 5.80 -9.98 11.87
C THR A 142 6.58 -8.90 11.11
N ALA A 143 6.50 -7.66 11.57
CA ALA A 143 7.31 -6.57 11.04
C ALA A 143 8.78 -6.76 11.43
N VAL A 144 9.68 -6.45 10.51
CA VAL A 144 11.13 -6.55 10.66
C VAL A 144 11.73 -5.15 10.57
N GLU A 145 12.58 -4.79 11.52
CA GLU A 145 13.35 -3.55 11.47
C GLU A 145 14.42 -3.67 10.37
N PHE A 146 14.45 -2.70 9.46
CA PHE A 146 15.48 -2.63 8.42
C PHE A 146 16.48 -1.48 8.63
N GLU A 147 16.12 -0.51 9.47
CA GLU A 147 16.94 0.64 9.84
C GLU A 147 16.65 0.99 11.30
N ASN A 148 17.69 1.11 12.12
CA ASN A 148 17.62 1.37 13.56
C ASN A 148 17.91 2.84 13.92
N SER A 149 17.78 3.71 12.93
CA SER A 149 17.88 5.16 13.03
C SER A 149 16.63 5.82 12.43
N GLU A 150 16.48 7.13 12.66
CA GLU A 150 15.35 7.87 12.09
C GLU A 150 15.31 7.74 10.56
N THR A 151 14.22 7.15 10.09
CA THR A 151 13.98 6.79 8.69
C THR A 151 12.88 7.66 8.12
N GLU A 152 13.17 8.36 7.03
CA GLU A 152 12.22 9.24 6.38
C GLU A 152 11.88 8.78 4.95
N THR A 153 10.59 8.92 4.59
CA THR A 153 10.09 8.69 3.23
C THR A 153 10.51 7.35 2.58
N PRO A 154 10.31 6.19 3.24
CA PRO A 154 10.67 4.92 2.62
C PRO A 154 9.85 4.70 1.34
N SER A 155 10.51 4.14 0.34
CA SER A 155 9.93 3.76 -0.95
C SER A 155 10.30 2.32 -1.27
N VAL A 156 9.31 1.52 -1.68
CA VAL A 156 9.48 0.09 -1.95
C VAL A 156 9.43 -0.18 -3.44
N ALA A 157 10.40 -0.93 -3.95
CA ALA A 157 10.39 -1.48 -5.30
C ALA A 157 10.63 -2.99 -5.26
N TYR A 158 10.01 -3.72 -6.19
CA TYR A 158 10.22 -5.16 -6.35
C TYR A 158 10.99 -5.43 -7.65
N ASP A 159 12.14 -6.07 -7.52
CA ASP A 159 12.89 -6.66 -8.61
C ASP A 159 12.43 -8.11 -8.80
N SER A 160 11.47 -8.30 -9.70
CA SER A 160 10.92 -9.61 -10.04
C SER A 160 11.90 -10.51 -10.79
N GLY A 161 12.99 -9.96 -11.35
CA GLY A 161 14.02 -10.74 -12.03
C GLY A 161 14.94 -11.47 -11.05
N ASN A 162 15.17 -10.89 -9.87
CA ASN A 162 16.02 -11.44 -8.82
C ASN A 162 15.27 -11.88 -7.56
N ASP A 163 13.94 -11.71 -7.55
CA ASP A 163 13.08 -11.91 -6.38
C ASP A 163 13.56 -11.14 -5.15
N LYS A 164 13.85 -9.85 -5.35
CA LYS A 164 14.34 -8.94 -4.31
C LYS A 164 13.43 -7.76 -4.12
N VAL A 165 13.34 -7.31 -2.87
CA VAL A 165 12.70 -6.05 -2.53
C VAL A 165 13.77 -5.04 -2.20
N VAL A 166 13.71 -3.87 -2.82
CA VAL A 166 14.59 -2.74 -2.52
C VAL A 166 13.76 -1.70 -1.77
N ILE A 167 14.24 -1.29 -0.60
CA ILE A 167 13.65 -0.21 0.19
C ILE A 167 14.66 0.92 0.21
N SER A 168 14.32 2.06 -0.40
CA SER A 168 15.12 3.28 -0.34
C SER A 168 14.50 4.28 0.63
N TYR A 169 15.30 5.03 1.38
CA TYR A 169 14.84 5.99 2.38
C TYR A 169 15.87 7.12 2.57
N GLU A 170 15.42 8.22 3.18
CA GLU A 170 16.30 9.24 3.74
C GLU A 170 16.70 8.82 5.16
N ASP A 171 18.00 8.71 5.38
CA ASP A 171 18.60 8.21 6.62
C ASP A 171 19.10 9.37 7.48
N ALA A 172 18.28 9.79 8.44
CA ALA A 172 18.62 10.91 9.31
C ALA A 172 19.73 10.58 10.31
N GLY A 173 19.91 9.29 10.64
CA GLY A 173 21.08 8.81 11.39
C GLY A 173 22.39 8.96 10.63
N ASN A 174 22.33 9.03 9.29
CA ASN A 174 23.44 9.17 8.39
C ASN A 174 23.37 10.48 7.57
N SER A 175 23.20 11.62 8.26
CA SER A 175 23.23 12.96 7.64
C SER A 175 22.21 13.19 6.51
N ASN A 176 21.04 12.54 6.59
CA ASN A 176 19.98 12.59 5.59
C ASN A 176 20.43 12.11 4.20
N TYR A 177 21.40 11.20 4.14
CA TYR A 177 21.75 10.56 2.88
C TYR A 177 20.64 9.63 2.41
N GLY A 178 20.49 9.52 1.09
CA GLY A 178 19.67 8.47 0.49
C GLY A 178 20.35 7.12 0.71
N THR A 179 19.71 6.25 1.47
CA THR A 179 20.16 4.88 1.75
C THR A 179 19.19 3.89 1.13
N ALA A 180 19.66 2.70 0.76
CA ALA A 180 18.80 1.62 0.32
C ALA A 180 19.24 0.27 0.89
N VAL A 181 18.26 -0.55 1.27
CA VAL A 181 18.45 -1.92 1.74
C VAL A 181 17.75 -2.88 0.79
N VAL A 182 18.32 -4.08 0.63
CA VAL A 182 17.78 -5.13 -0.23
C VAL A 182 17.41 -6.34 0.61
N GLY A 183 16.14 -6.73 0.56
CA GLY A 183 15.58 -7.87 1.28
C GLY A 183 15.05 -8.96 0.35
N THR A 184 14.74 -10.10 0.93
CA THR A 184 13.99 -11.19 0.30
C THR A 184 12.66 -11.39 1.00
N VAL A 185 11.63 -11.76 0.24
CA VAL A 185 10.34 -12.15 0.80
C VAL A 185 10.37 -13.65 1.06
N SER A 186 10.92 -14.06 2.20
CA SER A 186 10.89 -15.48 2.57
C SER A 186 9.47 -15.92 2.90
N GLY A 187 9.09 -17.11 2.42
CA GLY A 187 7.84 -17.77 2.79
C GLY A 187 7.72 -17.94 4.30
N THR A 188 6.52 -17.70 4.82
CA THR A 188 6.09 -17.88 6.22
C THR A 188 6.49 -19.21 6.81
#